data_AF-A0A3N5WCM6-F1
#
_entry.id   AF-A0A3N5WCM6-F1
#
_cell.length_a   1.000
_cell.length_b   1.000
_cell.length_c   1.000
_cell.angle_alpha   90.00
_cell.angle_beta   90.00
_cell.angle_gamma   90.00
#
_symmetry.space_group_name_H-M   'P 1'
#
loop_
_entity.id
_entity.type
_entity.pdbx_description
1 polymer ?
#
loop_
_entity_poly.entity_id
_entity_poly.type
_entity_poly.pdbx_seq_one_letter_code
_entity_poly.pdbx_strand_id
1 'polypeptide(L)' 'MFTGLVEEIGRLRRSARTAAGLLLEIEASFAADLAAGDSVAVSGVCLTVTACEQGRFRAEVVR' A
#
# COMPACT_ATOMS: atom_id res chain seq x y z
N MET A 1 -12.32 7.28 1.36
CA MET A 1 -12.67 7.82 2.70
C MET A 1 -12.58 6.68 3.69
N PHE A 2 -11.93 6.87 4.84
CA PHE A 2 -11.64 5.79 5.80
C PHE A 2 -12.36 6.05 7.13
N THR A 3 -12.76 4.98 7.83
CA THR A 3 -13.42 5.05 9.15
C THR A 3 -12.46 5.30 10.30
N GLY A 4 -11.16 5.04 10.09
CA GLY A 4 -10.13 5.06 11.15
C GLY A 4 -9.99 3.75 11.91
N LEU A 5 -10.83 2.74 11.63
CA LEU A 5 -10.64 1.38 12.15
C LEU A 5 -9.58 0.66 11.30
N VAL A 6 -8.50 0.22 11.95
CA VAL A 6 -7.42 -0.52 11.29
C VAL A 6 -7.87 -1.97 11.12
N GLU A 7 -7.89 -2.46 9.88
CA GLU A 7 -8.31 -3.82 9.55
C GLU A 7 -7.25 -4.86 9.94
N GLU A 8 -5.98 -4.59 9.64
CA GLU A 8 -4.86 -5.45 10.05
C GLU A 8 -3.53 -4.67 10.12
N ILE A 9 -2.49 -5.34 10.63
CA ILE A 9 -1.10 -4.88 10.55
C ILE A 9 -0.41 -5.65 9.42
N GLY A 10 -0.17 -4.98 8.30
CA GLY A 10 0.63 -5.51 7.20
C GLY A 10 2.14 -5.50 7.49
N ARG A 11 2.92 -6.16 6.63
CA ARG A 11 4.40 -6.20 6.73
C ARG A 11 5.03 -5.46 5.55
N LEU A 12 5.87 -4.48 5.84
CA LEU A 12 6.73 -3.86 4.83
C LEU A 12 7.78 -4.87 4.36
N ARG A 13 7.66 -5.34 3.11
CA ARG A 13 8.59 -6.31 2.52
C ARG A 13 9.75 -5.63 1.82
N ARG A 14 9.49 -4.50 1.17
CA ARG A 14 10.51 -3.71 0.48
C ARG A 14 10.15 -2.23 0.50
N SER A 15 11.17 -1.40 0.57
CA SER A 15 11.09 0.01 0.20
C SER A 15 12.23 0.36 -0.76
N ALA A 16 11.96 1.23 -1.72
CA ALA A 16 12.94 1.66 -2.71
C ALA A 16 12.75 3.14 -3.04
N ARG A 17 13.84 3.90 -3.04
CA ARG A 17 13.81 5.29 -3.48
C ARG A 17 13.58 5.32 -4.99
N THR A 18 12.71 6.21 -5.44
CA THR A 18 12.45 6.49 -6.85
C THR A 18 12.71 7.98 -7.12
N ALA A 19 12.69 8.39 -8.39
CA ALA A 19 12.76 9.81 -8.73
C ALA A 19 11.57 10.61 -8.18
N ALA A 20 10.41 9.96 -8.02
CA ALA A 20 9.17 10.57 -7.51
C ALA A 20 9.07 10.56 -5.96
N GLY A 21 9.84 9.70 -5.29
CA GLY A 21 9.82 9.59 -3.83
C GLY A 21 10.23 8.19 -3.34
N LEU A 22 9.27 7.45 -2.79
CA LEU A 22 9.50 6.12 -2.20
C LEU A 22 8.43 5.13 -2.66
N LEU A 23 8.85 4.05 -3.31
CA LEU A 23 8.00 2.89 -3.57
C LEU A 23 7.99 1.99 -2.34
N LEU A 24 6.79 1.61 -1.90
CA LEU A 24 6.54 0.65 -0.83
C LEU A 24 5.97 -0.64 -1.43
N GLU A 25 6.43 -1.79 -0.96
CA GLU A 25 5.80 -3.09 -1.19
C GLU A 25 5.40 -3.68 0.16
N ILE A 26 4.10 -3.88 0.36
CA ILE A 26 3.50 -4.25 1.63
C ILE A 26 2.73 -5.56 1.44
N GLU A 27 3.00 -6.53 2.31
CA GLU A 27 2.23 -7.76 2.43
C GLU A 27 1.05 -7.57 3.38
N ALA A 28 -0.12 -7.97 2.92
CA ALA A 28 -1.40 -7.81 3.61
C ALA A 28 -2.34 -8.94 3.16
N SER A 29 -3.14 -9.47 4.07
CA SER A 29 -4.07 -10.57 3.77
C SER A 29 -5.15 -10.13 2.77
N PHE A 30 -5.63 -8.89 2.87
CA PHE A 30 -6.60 -8.29 1.94
C PHE A 30 -5.99 -7.87 0.59
N ALA A 31 -4.67 -7.97 0.41
CA ALA A 31 -4.02 -7.54 -0.84
C ALA A 31 -4.48 -8.35 -2.08
N ALA A 32 -5.03 -9.54 -1.87
CA ALA A 32 -5.61 -10.36 -2.94
C ALA A 32 -6.91 -9.76 -3.51
N ASP A 33 -7.59 -8.90 -2.74
CA ASP A 33 -8.86 -8.27 -3.12
C ASP A 33 -8.68 -6.85 -3.70
N LEU A 34 -7.43 -6.36 -3.73
CA LEU A 34 -7.10 -5.03 -4.23
C LEU A 34 -6.83 -5.03 -5.74
N ALA A 35 -7.22 -3.94 -6.39
CA ALA A 35 -6.84 -3.59 -7.74
C ALA A 35 -5.99 -2.32 -7.79
N ALA A 36 -5.24 -2.14 -8.88
CA ALA A 36 -4.57 -0.87 -9.14
C ALA A 36 -5.59 0.27 -9.24
N GLY A 37 -5.31 1.38 -8.55
CA GLY A 37 -6.22 2.52 -8.39
C GLY A 37 -6.98 2.52 -7.06
N ASP A 38 -7.06 1.40 -6.35
CA ASP A 38 -7.68 1.36 -5.02
C ASP A 38 -6.91 2.20 -4.01
N SER A 39 -7.62 2.66 -2.98
CA SER A 39 -7.04 3.47 -1.90
C SER A 39 -6.88 2.63 -0.64
N VAL A 40 -5.65 2.53 -0.16
CA VAL A 40 -5.31 1.85 1.11
C VAL A 40 -4.71 2.86 2.07
N ALA A 41 -5.23 2.93 3.28
CA ALA A 41 -4.65 3.75 4.33
C ALA A 41 -3.51 2.98 5.03
N VAL A 42 -2.28 3.48 4.92
CA VAL A 42 -1.11 2.92 5.59
C VAL A 42 -0.68 3.87 6.70
N SER A 43 -0.81 3.44 7.95
CA SER A 43 -0.52 4.27 9.14
C SER A 43 -1.19 5.65 9.10
N GLY A 44 -2.43 5.71 8.58
CA GLY A 44 -3.22 6.93 8.47
C GLY A 44 -3.02 7.74 7.18
N VAL A 45 -2.07 7.38 6.31
CA VAL A 45 -1.85 8.03 5.02
C VAL A 45 -2.60 7.29 3.93
N CYS A 46 -3.46 7.99 3.20
CA CYS A 46 -4.14 7.46 2.02
C CYS A 46 -3.14 7.28 0.89
N LEU A 47 -2.90 6.04 0.46
CA LEU A 47 -2.04 5.73 -0.67
C LEU A 47 -2.82 5.03 -1.78
N THR A 48 -2.51 5.36 -3.02
CA THR A 48 -3.08 4.69 -4.19
C THR A 48 -2.25 3.45 -4.52
N VAL A 49 -2.92 2.32 -4.67
CA VAL A 49 -2.32 1.06 -5.09
C VAL A 49 -1.89 1.17 -6.55
N THR A 50 -0.61 0.90 -6.82
CA THR A 50 -0.04 0.93 -8.18
C THR A 50 0.10 -0.45 -8.80
N ALA A 51 0.20 -1.51 -7.98
CA ALA A 51 0.23 -2.90 -8.42
C ALA A 51 -0.13 -3.86 -7.26
N CYS A 52 -0.66 -5.03 -7.60
CA CYS A 52 -0.91 -6.13 -6.67
C CYS A 52 -0.32 -7.43 -7.23
N GLU A 53 0.40 -8.19 -6.41
CA GLU A 53 0.96 -9.49 -6.79
C GLU A 53 1.22 -10.34 -5.55
N GLN A 54 0.82 -11.62 -5.57
CA GLN A 54 1.19 -12.63 -4.55
C GLN A 54 0.91 -12.19 -3.08
N GLY A 55 -0.28 -11.64 -2.80
CA GLY A 55 -0.66 -11.18 -1.45
C GLY A 55 0.10 -9.92 -1.00
N ARG A 56 0.66 -9.18 -1.96
CA ARG A 56 1.35 -7.91 -1.72
C ARG A 56 0.77 -6.84 -2.61
N PHE A 57 0.76 -5.60 -2.12
CA PHE A 57 0.46 -4.43 -2.93
C PHE A 57 1.63 -3.45 -2.92
N ARG A 58 1.71 -2.65 -3.97
CA ARG A 58 2.66 -1.55 -4.11
C ARG A 58 1.94 -0.22 -4.08
N ALA A 59 2.60 0.76 -3.48
CA ALA A 59 2.14 2.13 -3.49
C ALA A 59 3.33 3.09 -3.51
N GLU A 60 3.14 4.28 -4.07
CA GLU A 60 4.16 5.34 -4.08
C GLU A 60 3.84 6.42 -3.06
N VAL A 61 4.87 6.82 -2.32
CA VAL A 61 4.87 8.01 -1.47
C VAL A 61 5.64 9.09 -2.22
N VAL A 62 4.94 10.16 -2.60
CA VAL A 62 5.53 11.30 -3.30
C VAL A 62 6.22 12.27 -2.32
N ARG A 63 7.26 12.96 -2.80
CA ARG A 63 8.01 13.96 -2.01
C ARG A 63 7.44 15.37 -2.15
#